data_AF-A0A1F6ENR1-F1
#
_entry.id   AF-A0A1F6ENR1-F1
#
_cell.length_a   1.000
_cell.length_b   1.000
_cell.length_c   1.000
_cell.angle_alpha   90.00
_cell.angle_beta   90.00
_cell.angle_gamma   90.00
#
_symmetry.space_group_name_H-M   'P 1'
#
loop_
_entity.id
_entity.type
_entity.pdbx_description
1 polymer ?
#
loop_
_entity_poly.entity_id
_entity_poly.type
_entity_poly.pdbx_seq_one_letter_code
_entity_poly.pdbx_strand_id
1 'polypeptide(L)'
;MDSLPISEWLPFVTMDWLILGGLVALVGIDSLRSGSRRAAALALAFPIAALLHISIGSARGVGELVVSLGATGQTIAFLVLALVLFFSFTRFTDSYDGGGFLHAALVGVATTVVVIVSWLSVPPLLEFWQPNAVIIALFGETYRFWWLFAGLVTLSFVRK
;
A
#
# COMPACT_ATOMS: atom_id res chain seq x y z
N MET A 1 -35.23 0.23 20.04
CA MET A 1 -34.00 0.23 19.23
C MET A 1 -34.10 -0.99 18.36
N ASP A 2 -34.73 -0.83 17.22
CA ASP A 2 -35.05 -1.95 16.33
C ASP A 2 -33.74 -2.39 15.65
N SER A 3 -33.35 -3.63 15.88
CA SER A 3 -32.18 -4.22 15.24
C SER A 3 -32.46 -4.35 13.75
N LEU A 4 -31.86 -3.48 12.95
CA LEU A 4 -31.94 -3.58 11.50
C LEU A 4 -31.43 -4.96 11.04
N PRO A 5 -32.09 -5.59 10.04
CA PRO A 5 -31.74 -6.93 9.58
C PRO A 5 -30.31 -6.97 9.04
N ILE A 6 -29.60 -8.08 9.25
CA ILE A 6 -28.18 -8.27 8.83
C ILE A 6 -27.96 -7.98 7.34
N SER A 7 -29.00 -8.13 6.51
CA SER A 7 -29.00 -7.76 5.09
C SER A 7 -28.76 -6.27 4.81
N GLU A 8 -29.04 -5.38 5.76
CA GLU A 8 -28.74 -3.93 5.68
C GLU A 8 -27.32 -3.59 6.18
N TRP A 9 -26.63 -4.53 6.85
CA TRP A 9 -25.22 -4.41 7.24
C TRP A 9 -24.26 -4.94 6.16
N LEU A 10 -24.72 -5.86 5.33
CA LEU A 10 -23.99 -6.39 4.19
C LEU A 10 -23.56 -5.38 3.08
N PRO A 11 -24.27 -4.26 2.81
CA PRO A 11 -23.81 -3.27 1.84
C PRO A 11 -22.61 -2.44 2.33
N PHE A 12 -22.18 -2.59 3.60
CA PHE A 12 -20.96 -1.97 4.12
C PHE A 12 -19.69 -2.77 3.80
N VAL A 13 -19.81 -4.06 3.43
CA VAL A 13 -18.68 -4.81 2.85
C VAL A 13 -18.63 -4.50 1.36
N THR A 14 -18.26 -3.25 1.07
CA THR A 14 -17.89 -2.85 -0.29
C THR A 14 -16.65 -3.63 -0.72
N MET A 15 -16.50 -3.86 -2.04
CA MET A 15 -15.35 -4.56 -2.65
C MET A 15 -14.00 -4.05 -2.10
N ASP A 16 -13.94 -2.77 -1.74
CA ASP A 16 -12.76 -2.12 -1.17
C ASP A 16 -12.28 -2.78 0.14
N TRP A 17 -13.18 -3.12 1.06
CA TRP A 17 -12.81 -3.77 2.31
C TRP A 17 -12.35 -5.21 2.10
N LEU A 18 -12.87 -5.89 1.08
CA LEU A 18 -12.38 -7.21 0.68
C LEU A 18 -10.96 -7.13 0.11
N ILE A 19 -10.67 -6.11 -0.71
CA ILE A 19 -9.33 -5.88 -1.25
C ILE A 19 -8.35 -5.54 -0.12
N LEU A 20 -8.70 -4.60 0.77
CA LEU A 20 -7.85 -4.21 1.89
C LEU A 20 -7.67 -5.35 2.89
N GLY A 21 -8.75 -6.03 3.28
CA GLY A 21 -8.69 -7.19 4.18
C GLY A 21 -7.89 -8.34 3.58
N GLY A 22 -8.05 -8.59 2.27
CA GLY A 22 -7.23 -9.54 1.53
C GLY A 22 -5.75 -9.18 1.55
N LEU A 23 -5.40 -7.91 1.34
CA LEU A 23 -4.02 -7.46 1.41
C LEU A 23 -3.43 -7.61 2.81
N VAL A 24 -4.18 -7.24 3.86
CA VAL A 24 -3.79 -7.47 5.27
C VAL A 24 -3.52 -8.95 5.52
N ALA A 25 -4.42 -9.82 5.09
CA ALA A 25 -4.28 -11.26 5.28
C ALA A 25 -3.07 -11.83 4.52
N LEU A 26 -2.88 -11.44 3.25
CA LEU A 26 -1.76 -11.91 2.42
C LEU A 26 -0.42 -11.48 3.01
N VAL A 27 -0.27 -10.19 3.35
CA VAL A 27 0.96 -9.67 3.94
C VAL A 27 1.18 -10.25 5.35
N GLY A 28 0.12 -10.37 6.14
CA GLY A 28 0.19 -10.98 7.47
C GLY A 28 0.66 -12.44 7.40
N ILE A 29 0.06 -13.26 6.54
CA ILE A 29 0.45 -14.66 6.36
C ILE A 29 1.88 -14.78 5.80
N ASP A 30 2.28 -13.94 4.84
CA ASP A 30 3.65 -13.90 4.34
C ASP A 30 4.64 -13.53 5.46
N SER A 31 4.25 -12.61 6.36
CA SER A 31 5.09 -12.21 7.49
C SER A 31 5.23 -13.29 8.57
N LEU A 32 4.25 -14.16 8.75
CA LEU A 32 4.38 -15.35 9.61
C LEU A 32 5.43 -16.33 9.08
N ARG A 33 5.59 -16.40 7.75
CA ARG A 33 6.50 -17.34 7.10
C ARG A 33 7.91 -16.78 6.88
N SER A 34 8.01 -15.49 6.55
CA SER A 34 9.25 -14.85 6.09
C SER A 34 9.70 -13.66 6.94
N GLY A 35 8.98 -13.36 8.02
CA GLY A 35 9.22 -12.22 8.89
C GLY A 35 8.71 -10.89 8.31
N SER A 36 9.00 -9.79 9.01
CA SER A 36 8.56 -8.44 8.63
C SER A 36 9.36 -7.82 7.47
N ARG A 37 10.43 -8.49 7.02
CA ARG A 37 11.38 -7.99 6.00
C ARG A 37 10.69 -7.57 4.70
N ARG A 38 9.90 -8.48 4.11
CA ARG A 38 9.22 -8.23 2.83
C ARG A 38 8.16 -7.16 2.95
N ALA A 39 7.38 -7.21 4.03
CA ALA A 39 6.36 -6.22 4.31
C ALA A 39 6.95 -4.81 4.50
N ALA A 40 8.07 -4.69 5.25
CA ALA A 40 8.79 -3.43 5.41
C ALA A 40 9.39 -2.92 4.08
N ALA A 41 9.98 -3.81 3.27
CA ALA A 41 10.47 -3.44 1.95
C ALA A 41 9.35 -2.94 1.02
N LEU A 42 8.16 -3.56 1.08
CA LEU A 42 7.00 -3.16 0.31
C LEU A 42 6.46 -1.79 0.79
N ALA A 43 6.35 -1.61 2.11
CA ALA A 43 5.94 -0.35 2.73
C ALA A 43 6.91 0.82 2.43
N LEU A 44 8.18 0.55 2.17
CA LEU A 44 9.13 1.59 1.73
C LEU A 44 9.08 1.79 0.21
N ALA A 45 8.98 0.70 -0.56
CA ALA A 45 9.00 0.75 -2.02
C ALA A 45 7.83 1.56 -2.60
N PHE A 46 6.61 1.35 -2.08
CA PHE A 46 5.40 2.02 -2.59
C PHE A 46 5.43 3.55 -2.48
N PRO A 47 5.66 4.16 -1.31
CA PRO A 47 5.69 5.62 -1.18
C PRO A 47 6.89 6.23 -1.94
N ILE A 48 8.04 5.55 -1.98
CA ILE A 48 9.19 6.04 -2.75
C ILE A 48 8.91 5.96 -4.25
N ALA A 49 8.28 4.88 -4.73
CA ALA A 49 7.83 4.78 -6.12
C ALA A 49 6.84 5.89 -6.46
N ALA A 50 5.92 6.23 -5.56
CA ALA A 50 4.95 7.30 -5.76
C ALA A 50 5.66 8.67 -5.89
N LEU A 51 6.60 8.96 -5.00
CA LEU A 51 7.41 10.19 -5.05
C LEU A 51 8.24 10.29 -6.34
N LEU A 52 8.88 9.19 -6.74
CA LEU A 52 9.64 9.13 -7.98
C LEU A 52 8.72 9.30 -9.20
N HIS A 53 7.53 8.69 -9.20
CA HIS A 53 6.57 8.81 -10.29
C HIS A 53 6.12 10.26 -10.49
N ILE A 54 5.85 11.00 -9.41
CA ILE A 54 5.56 12.44 -9.47
C ILE A 54 6.76 13.22 -10.06
N SER A 55 7.98 12.78 -9.76
CA SER A 55 9.21 13.41 -10.23
C SER A 55 9.61 13.00 -11.65
N ILE A 56 9.05 11.93 -12.23
CA ILE A 56 9.39 11.47 -13.60
C ILE A 56 9.04 12.55 -14.63
N GLY A 57 7.96 13.29 -14.42
CA GLY A 57 7.53 14.37 -15.33
C GLY A 57 8.57 15.49 -15.48
N SER A 58 9.46 15.68 -14.50
CA SER A 58 10.53 16.69 -14.55
C SER A 58 11.86 16.17 -15.11
N ALA A 59 11.99 14.85 -15.30
CA ALA A 59 13.19 14.23 -15.85
C ALA A 59 13.21 14.37 -17.39
N ARG A 60 14.12 15.21 -17.91
CA ARG A 60 14.34 15.37 -19.35
C ARG A 60 14.63 14.01 -20.01
N GLY A 61 13.87 13.67 -21.07
CA GLY A 61 13.98 12.43 -21.84
C GLY A 61 13.05 11.31 -21.36
N VAL A 62 13.06 10.99 -20.06
CA VAL A 62 12.24 9.89 -19.52
C VAL A 62 10.77 10.31 -19.35
N GLY A 63 10.51 11.56 -18.96
CA GLY A 63 9.16 12.07 -18.78
C GLY A 63 8.32 12.05 -20.07
N GLU A 64 8.91 12.44 -21.20
CA GLU A 64 8.22 12.46 -22.50
C GLU A 64 7.83 11.04 -22.96
N LEU A 65 8.73 10.07 -22.79
CA LEU A 65 8.45 8.67 -23.07
C LEU A 65 7.29 8.16 -22.20
N VAL A 66 7.32 8.43 -20.90
CA VAL A 66 6.27 7.98 -19.97
C VAL A 66 4.92 8.62 -20.26
N VAL A 67 4.89 9.90 -20.65
CA VAL A 67 3.66 10.58 -21.06
C VAL A 67 3.10 9.99 -22.35
N SER A 68 3.96 9.59 -23.31
CA SER A 68 3.53 9.01 -24.59
C SER A 68 2.88 7.62 -24.47
N LEU A 69 3.08 6.91 -23.36
CA LEU A 69 2.56 5.55 -23.15
C LEU A 69 1.08 5.50 -22.72
N GLY A 70 0.44 6.66 -22.46
CA GLY A 70 -0.92 6.72 -21.93
C GLY A 70 -1.05 6.20 -20.49
N ALA A 71 -2.28 6.20 -19.96
CA ALA A 71 -2.53 5.90 -18.54
C ALA A 71 -2.16 4.46 -18.13
N THR A 72 -2.46 3.47 -18.98
CA THR A 72 -2.05 2.07 -18.76
C THR A 72 -0.53 1.94 -18.68
N GLY A 73 0.21 2.61 -19.57
CA GLY A 73 1.67 2.55 -19.58
C GLY A 73 2.32 3.26 -18.40
N GLN A 74 1.73 4.36 -17.94
CA GLN A 74 2.15 5.03 -16.70
C GLN A 74 1.97 4.13 -15.47
N THR A 75 0.86 3.38 -15.42
CA THR A 75 0.61 2.41 -14.35
C THR A 75 1.63 1.28 -14.38
N ILE A 76 1.92 0.71 -15.56
CA ILE A 76 2.96 -0.32 -15.72
C ILE A 76 4.32 0.22 -15.26
N ALA A 77 4.68 1.44 -15.68
CA ALA A 77 5.93 2.07 -15.27
C ALA A 77 6.02 2.25 -13.74
N PHE A 78 4.93 2.67 -13.09
CA PHE A 78 4.87 2.74 -11.62
C PHE A 78 5.05 1.38 -10.97
N LEU A 79 4.35 0.34 -11.44
CA LEU A 79 4.44 -1.01 -10.88
C LEU A 79 5.84 -1.60 -11.06
N VAL A 80 6.47 -1.40 -12.22
CA VAL A 80 7.85 -1.81 -12.49
C VAL A 80 8.81 -1.09 -11.53
N LEU A 81 8.63 0.22 -11.34
CA LEU A 81 9.44 1.01 -10.42
C LEU A 81 9.29 0.53 -8.97
N ALA A 82 8.06 0.33 -8.51
CA ALA A 82 7.76 -0.20 -7.18
C ALA A 82 8.38 -1.59 -6.98
N LEU A 83 8.33 -2.45 -8.01
CA LEU A 83 8.93 -3.79 -7.98
C LEU A 83 10.46 -3.73 -7.91
N VAL A 84 11.11 -2.87 -8.69
CA VAL A 84 12.58 -2.66 -8.63
C VAL A 84 13.01 -2.16 -7.25
N LEU A 85 12.27 -1.20 -6.69
CA LEU A 85 12.52 -0.70 -5.34
C LEU A 85 12.29 -1.77 -4.27
N PHE A 86 11.24 -2.58 -4.41
CA PHE A 86 10.99 -3.71 -3.51
C PHE A 86 12.15 -4.70 -3.52
N PHE A 87 12.64 -5.11 -4.69
CA PHE A 87 13.82 -5.98 -4.78
C PHE A 87 15.09 -5.32 -4.21
N SER A 88 15.21 -4.00 -4.34
CA SER A 88 16.34 -3.25 -3.77
C SER A 88 16.27 -3.21 -2.24
N PHE A 89 15.12 -2.86 -1.66
CA PHE A 89 14.95 -2.77 -0.21
C PHE A 89 14.92 -4.13 0.49
N THR A 90 14.43 -5.17 -0.18
CA THR A 90 14.56 -6.52 0.35
C THR A 90 16.02 -6.90 0.53
N ARG A 91 16.98 -6.41 -0.27
CA ARG A 91 18.42 -6.65 -0.04
C ARG A 91 19.00 -5.94 1.18
N PHE A 92 18.50 -4.75 1.53
CA PHE A 92 18.99 -3.95 2.66
C PHE A 92 18.33 -4.26 4.01
N THR A 93 17.15 -4.85 3.99
CA THR A 93 16.42 -5.19 5.21
C THR A 93 16.91 -6.52 5.76
N ASP A 94 17.35 -6.55 7.01
CA ASP A 94 17.77 -7.79 7.66
C ASP A 94 16.57 -8.71 7.91
N SER A 95 16.81 -10.03 7.87
CA SER A 95 15.80 -11.01 8.28
C SER A 95 15.61 -10.99 9.78
N TYR A 96 14.37 -10.83 10.22
CA TYR A 96 13.95 -11.03 11.60
C TYR A 96 13.19 -12.36 11.69
N ASP A 97 13.52 -13.20 12.67
CA ASP A 97 12.81 -14.45 12.94
C ASP A 97 11.43 -14.12 13.53
N GLY A 98 10.40 -14.60 12.84
CA GLY A 98 9.02 -14.08 12.92
C GLY A 98 8.45 -13.85 14.32
N GLY A 99 7.71 -12.75 14.48
CA GLY A 99 6.84 -12.58 15.63
C GLY A 99 5.57 -13.42 15.52
N GLY A 100 4.92 -13.67 16.65
CA GLY A 100 3.67 -14.44 16.71
C GLY A 100 2.51 -13.77 15.96
N PHE A 101 1.32 -14.36 16.03
CA PHE A 101 0.13 -13.92 15.28
C PHE A 101 -0.16 -12.40 15.38
N LEU A 102 -0.02 -11.81 16.57
CA LEU A 102 -0.25 -10.38 16.79
C LEU A 102 0.75 -9.50 16.02
N HIS A 103 2.01 -9.91 15.94
CA HIS A 103 3.04 -9.22 15.16
C HIS A 103 2.67 -9.25 13.67
N ALA A 104 2.31 -10.42 13.14
CA ALA A 104 1.92 -10.56 11.75
C ALA A 104 0.67 -9.74 11.38
N ALA A 105 -0.32 -9.69 12.26
CA ALA A 105 -1.50 -8.84 12.07
C ALA A 105 -1.13 -7.35 12.00
N LEU A 106 -0.27 -6.87 12.90
CA LEU A 106 0.20 -5.49 12.90
C LEU A 106 1.04 -5.16 11.65
N VAL A 107 1.92 -6.06 11.22
CA VAL A 107 2.68 -5.92 9.97
C VAL A 107 1.74 -5.81 8.77
N GLY A 108 0.75 -6.71 8.68
CA GLY A 108 -0.23 -6.72 7.61
C GLY A 108 -1.02 -5.42 7.54
N VAL A 109 -1.57 -4.97 8.67
CA VAL A 109 -2.33 -3.71 8.74
C VAL A 109 -1.45 -2.51 8.39
N ALA A 110 -0.29 -2.36 9.03
CA ALA A 110 0.58 -1.21 8.80
C ALA A 110 1.06 -1.13 7.35
N THR A 111 1.41 -2.27 6.75
CA THR A 111 1.83 -2.32 5.34
C THR A 111 0.68 -1.97 4.41
N THR A 112 -0.51 -2.55 4.61
CA THR A 112 -1.70 -2.24 3.82
C THR A 112 -2.05 -0.76 3.87
N VAL A 113 -1.99 -0.13 5.06
CA VAL A 113 -2.22 1.32 5.23
C VAL A 113 -1.23 2.13 4.39
N VAL A 114 0.06 1.78 4.42
CA VAL A 114 1.07 2.49 3.63
C VAL A 114 0.83 2.30 2.13
N VAL A 115 0.46 1.11 1.71
CA VAL A 115 0.15 0.80 0.30
C VAL A 115 -1.07 1.57 -0.19
N ILE A 116 -2.20 1.54 0.52
CA ILE A 116 -3.42 2.23 0.09
C ILE A 116 -3.22 3.73 -0.01
N VAL A 117 -2.53 4.33 0.97
CA VAL A 117 -2.25 5.76 0.97
C VAL A 117 -1.32 6.15 -0.18
N SER A 118 -0.33 5.31 -0.49
CA SER A 118 0.55 5.52 -1.64
C SER A 118 -0.19 5.32 -2.97
N TRP A 119 -1.10 4.34 -3.03
CA TRP A 119 -1.93 4.06 -4.21
C TRP A 119 -2.81 5.27 -4.56
N LEU A 120 -3.49 5.85 -3.56
CA LEU A 120 -4.34 7.03 -3.72
C LEU A 120 -3.56 8.28 -4.18
N SER A 121 -2.24 8.30 -4.01
CA SER A 121 -1.40 9.42 -4.43
C SER A 121 -0.97 9.36 -5.90
N VAL A 122 -1.29 8.28 -6.62
CA VAL A 122 -0.87 8.06 -8.02
C VAL A 122 -2.11 8.01 -8.92
N PRO A 123 -2.44 9.11 -9.65
CA PRO A 123 -3.69 9.20 -10.39
C PRO A 123 -3.94 8.06 -11.40
N PRO A 124 -2.95 7.57 -12.17
CA PRO A 124 -3.16 6.45 -13.10
C PRO A 124 -3.65 5.15 -12.43
N LEU A 125 -3.33 4.93 -11.16
CA LEU A 125 -3.77 3.73 -10.44
C LEU A 125 -5.27 3.74 -10.13
N LEU A 126 -5.88 4.92 -10.06
CA LEU A 126 -7.31 5.07 -9.81
C LEU A 126 -8.15 4.60 -10.99
N GLU A 127 -7.60 4.45 -12.19
CA GLU A 127 -8.32 3.87 -13.33
C GLU A 127 -8.58 2.36 -13.14
N PHE A 128 -7.71 1.68 -12.40
CA PHE A 128 -7.81 0.23 -12.17
C PHE A 128 -8.70 -0.11 -10.97
N TRP A 129 -8.66 0.75 -9.95
CA TRP A 129 -9.49 0.60 -8.77
C TRP A 129 -9.81 1.99 -8.23
N GLN A 130 -11.11 2.32 -8.23
CA GLN A 130 -11.67 3.56 -7.69
C GLN A 130 -12.25 3.27 -6.31
N PRO A 131 -11.54 3.61 -5.22
CA PRO A 131 -12.05 3.32 -3.88
C PRO A 131 -13.29 4.17 -3.59
N ASN A 132 -14.21 3.64 -2.80
CA ASN A 132 -15.40 4.40 -2.40
C ASN A 132 -15.06 5.67 -1.61
N ALA A 133 -16.06 6.54 -1.44
CA ALA A 133 -15.90 7.81 -0.74
C ALA A 133 -15.43 7.66 0.73
N VAL A 134 -15.74 6.56 1.41
CA VAL A 134 -15.31 6.31 2.79
C VAL A 134 -13.81 6.03 2.85
N ILE A 135 -13.28 5.21 1.95
CA ILE A 135 -11.84 4.92 1.86
C ILE A 135 -11.07 6.19 1.50
N ILE A 136 -11.57 6.98 0.55
CA ILE A 136 -10.98 8.27 0.19
C ILE A 136 -11.02 9.24 1.37
N ALA A 137 -12.11 9.30 2.14
CA ALA A 137 -12.21 10.16 3.31
C ALA A 137 -11.24 9.76 4.43
N LEU A 138 -11.01 8.44 4.62
CA LEU A 138 -10.11 7.91 5.64
C LEU A 138 -8.64 8.04 5.26
N PHE A 139 -8.27 7.61 4.06
CA PHE A 139 -6.87 7.47 3.62
C PHE A 139 -6.43 8.54 2.62
N GLY A 140 -7.30 9.52 2.33
CA GLY A 140 -7.01 10.60 1.40
C GLY A 140 -6.00 11.63 1.91
N GLU A 141 -5.81 12.67 1.10
CA GLU A 141 -4.72 13.64 1.24
C GLU A 141 -4.64 14.28 2.64
N THR A 142 -5.78 14.60 3.25
CA THR A 142 -5.87 15.25 4.58
C THR A 142 -5.14 14.48 5.68
N TYR A 143 -5.19 13.16 5.65
CA TYR A 143 -4.61 12.29 6.68
C TYR A 143 -3.41 11.48 6.18
N ARG A 144 -2.99 11.66 4.92
CA ARG A 144 -1.90 10.89 4.29
C ARG A 144 -0.65 10.85 5.15
N PHE A 145 -0.19 12.01 5.59
CA PHE A 145 1.04 12.10 6.41
C PHE A 145 0.92 11.26 7.69
N TRP A 146 -0.19 11.39 8.41
CA TRP A 146 -0.41 10.69 9.67
C TRP A 146 -0.50 9.18 9.48
N TRP A 147 -1.13 8.71 8.42
CA TRP A 147 -1.19 7.28 8.11
C TRP A 147 0.16 6.70 7.71
N LEU A 148 0.92 7.38 6.86
CA LEU A 148 2.27 6.96 6.50
C LEU A 148 3.18 6.94 7.74
N PHE A 149 3.11 7.98 8.56
CA PHE A 149 3.88 8.06 9.80
C PHE A 149 3.51 6.92 10.76
N ALA A 150 2.23 6.74 11.06
CA ALA A 150 1.76 5.68 11.95
C ALA A 150 2.12 4.28 11.43
N GLY A 151 1.96 4.03 10.12
CA GLY A 151 2.31 2.76 9.49
C GLY A 151 3.81 2.46 9.57
N LEU A 152 4.66 3.43 9.22
CA LEU A 152 6.12 3.27 9.29
C LEU A 152 6.62 3.12 10.74
N VAL A 153 6.08 3.90 11.67
CA VAL A 153 6.39 3.77 13.10
C VAL A 153 5.99 2.39 13.61
N THR A 154 4.79 1.92 13.28
CA THR A 154 4.33 0.57 13.66
C THR A 154 5.28 -0.50 13.12
N LEU A 155 5.66 -0.43 11.83
CA LEU A 155 6.62 -1.37 11.25
C LEU A 155 7.99 -1.30 11.92
N SER A 156 8.43 -0.12 12.36
CA SER A 156 9.71 0.05 13.06
C SER A 156 9.73 -0.60 14.45
N PHE A 157 8.61 -0.58 15.17
CA PHE A 157 8.46 -1.24 16.47
C PHE A 157 8.28 -2.73 16.32
N VAL A 158 7.46 -3.15 15.36
CA VAL A 158 7.18 -4.57 15.12
C VAL A 158 8.42 -5.28 14.58
N ARG A 159 9.36 -4.58 13.94
CA ARG A 159 10.68 -5.15 13.54
C ARG A 159 11.56 -5.56 14.74
N LYS A 160 11.38 -4.96 15.92
CA LYS A 160 12.17 -5.27 17.13
C LYS A 160 11.54 -6.39 17.92
#